data_AF-A0A8T0J0T2-F1
#
_entry.id   AF-A0A8T0J0T2-F1
#
_cell.length_a   1.000
_cell.length_b   1.000
_cell.length_c   1.000
_cell.angle_alpha   90.00
_cell.angle_beta   90.00
_cell.angle_gamma   90.00
#
_symmetry.space_group_name_H-M   'P 1'
#
loop_
_entity.id
_entity.type
_entity.pdbx_description
1 polymer ?
#
loop_
_entity_poly.entity_id
_entity_poly.type
_entity_poly.pdbx_seq_one_letter_code
_entity_poly.pdbx_strand_id
1 'polypeptide(L)'
;MSGPDVLFPVRNNFYLGAFQRAVNESHGTHKLSDAELVDKDCMVYRAYIALGQYQLVVSEIQDAAPTALQAVKLLALYMSGEKEKALYSLGELLADSAIASNLMLRVVAGTIYIHEQDYNEALKHTHVGGNLELCALNVQIYLKMHRPEYAEKQLRAMQEIDEDHTLTQLANAWVNLALVRCKFCLGASTLQLTPDCFGYFSVS
;
A
#
# COMPACT_ATOMS: atom_id res chain seq x y z
N MET A 1 -19.85 -17.60 3.56
CA MET A 1 -18.66 -18.30 3.04
C MET A 1 -18.31 -17.62 1.73
N SER A 2 -17.39 -16.67 1.78
CA SER A 2 -16.88 -16.03 0.56
C SER A 2 -16.15 -17.09 -0.25
N GLY A 3 -16.49 -17.24 -1.52
CA GLY A 3 -15.84 -18.20 -2.42
C GLY A 3 -14.33 -17.93 -2.55
N PRO A 4 -13.60 -18.79 -3.28
CA PRO A 4 -12.18 -18.54 -3.56
C PRO A 4 -12.03 -17.15 -4.18
N ASP A 5 -11.22 -16.30 -3.56
CA ASP A 5 -10.96 -14.95 -4.04
C ASP A 5 -10.29 -15.03 -5.42
N VAL A 6 -11.04 -14.68 -6.47
CA VAL A 6 -10.59 -14.79 -7.86
C VAL A 6 -9.42 -13.83 -8.13
N LEU A 7 -9.27 -12.78 -7.31
CA LEU A 7 -8.19 -11.80 -7.39
C LEU A 7 -6.97 -12.19 -6.54
N PHE A 8 -7.03 -13.29 -5.80
CA PHE A 8 -5.91 -13.80 -5.01
C PHE A 8 -4.59 -13.92 -5.78
N PRO A 9 -4.52 -14.54 -6.98
CA PRO A 9 -3.26 -14.64 -7.72
C PRO A 9 -2.70 -13.27 -8.14
N VAL A 10 -3.58 -12.31 -8.49
CA VAL A 10 -3.16 -10.95 -8.85
C VAL A 10 -2.59 -10.23 -7.63
N ARG A 11 -3.31 -10.24 -6.50
CA ARG A 11 -2.87 -9.65 -5.23
C ARG A 11 -1.56 -10.25 -4.74
N ASN A 12 -1.45 -11.57 -4.78
CA ASN A 12 -0.25 -12.27 -4.35
C ASN A 12 0.98 -11.88 -5.19
N ASN A 13 0.87 -11.88 -6.51
CA ASN A 13 1.97 -11.45 -7.38
C ASN A 13 2.33 -9.97 -7.18
N PHE A 14 1.33 -9.11 -6.94
CA PHE A 14 1.56 -7.70 -6.63
C PHE A 14 2.36 -7.53 -5.33
N TYR A 15 1.97 -8.22 -4.25
CA TYR A 15 2.69 -8.15 -2.97
C TYR A 15 4.10 -8.74 -3.02
N LEU A 16 4.35 -9.68 -3.93
CA LEU A 16 5.69 -10.23 -4.16
C LEU A 16 6.57 -9.33 -5.04
N GLY A 17 6.05 -8.20 -5.53
CA GLY A 17 6.76 -7.29 -6.44
C GLY A 17 6.83 -7.80 -7.89
N ALA A 18 6.10 -8.88 -8.22
CA ALA A 18 6.03 -9.42 -9.57
C ALA A 18 4.96 -8.70 -10.41
N PHE A 19 5.11 -7.38 -10.57
CA PHE A 19 4.09 -6.49 -11.16
C PHE A 19 3.67 -6.90 -12.57
N GLN A 20 4.63 -7.23 -13.46
CA GLN A 20 4.30 -7.68 -14.82
C GLN A 20 3.49 -8.99 -14.82
N ARG A 21 3.77 -9.90 -13.88
CA ARG A 21 2.99 -11.14 -13.73
C ARG A 21 1.59 -10.85 -13.22
N ALA A 22 1.46 -9.96 -12.24
CA ALA A 22 0.15 -9.53 -11.74
C ALA A 22 -0.74 -8.96 -12.85
N VAL A 23 -0.19 -8.13 -13.74
CA VAL A 23 -0.90 -7.62 -14.93
C VAL A 23 -1.31 -8.75 -15.87
N ASN A 24 -0.41 -9.68 -16.17
CA ASN A 24 -0.72 -10.82 -17.04
C ASN A 24 -1.84 -11.72 -16.47
N GLU A 25 -1.80 -12.01 -15.18
CA GLU A 25 -2.84 -12.80 -14.48
C GLU A 25 -4.19 -12.08 -14.50
N SER A 26 -4.20 -10.75 -14.41
CA SER A 26 -5.43 -9.95 -14.44
C SER A 26 -6.21 -10.09 -15.76
N HIS A 27 -5.51 -10.35 -16.87
CA HIS A 27 -6.15 -10.58 -18.17
C HIS A 27 -6.82 -11.96 -18.27
N GLY A 28 -6.34 -12.93 -17.51
CA GLY A 28 -6.93 -14.28 -17.42
C GLY A 28 -8.13 -14.37 -16.49
N THR A 29 -8.36 -13.34 -15.67
CA THR A 29 -9.51 -13.29 -14.76
C THR A 29 -10.77 -12.83 -15.50
N HIS A 30 -11.70 -13.76 -15.72
CA HIS A 30 -12.99 -13.49 -16.38
C HIS A 30 -14.17 -13.68 -15.42
N LYS A 31 -15.31 -13.03 -15.72
CA LYS A 31 -16.55 -13.08 -14.93
C LYS A 31 -16.45 -12.43 -13.54
N LEU A 32 -15.98 -11.20 -13.51
CA LEU A 32 -15.93 -10.38 -12.29
C LEU A 32 -17.20 -9.54 -12.19
N SER A 33 -17.68 -9.34 -10.96
CA SER A 33 -18.68 -8.31 -10.65
C SER A 33 -18.10 -6.91 -10.85
N ASP A 34 -18.95 -5.90 -10.97
CA ASP A 34 -18.50 -4.50 -11.13
C ASP A 34 -17.57 -4.05 -10.00
N ALA A 35 -17.81 -4.51 -8.76
CA ALA A 35 -16.93 -4.23 -7.63
C ALA A 35 -15.56 -4.92 -7.75
N GLU A 36 -15.54 -6.19 -8.16
CA GLU A 36 -14.29 -6.94 -8.35
C GLU A 36 -13.49 -6.44 -9.57
N LEU A 37 -14.17 -5.90 -10.59
CA LEU A 37 -13.52 -5.22 -11.71
C LEU A 37 -12.78 -3.97 -11.24
N VAL A 38 -13.41 -3.14 -10.40
CA VAL A 38 -12.76 -1.97 -9.82
C VAL A 38 -11.55 -2.36 -8.98
N ASP A 39 -11.67 -3.38 -8.13
CA ASP A 39 -10.55 -3.87 -7.32
C ASP A 39 -9.38 -4.40 -8.18
N LYS A 40 -9.70 -5.16 -9.23
CA LYS A 40 -8.72 -5.65 -10.19
C LYS A 40 -8.01 -4.48 -10.90
N ASP A 41 -8.77 -3.52 -11.40
CA ASP A 41 -8.22 -2.36 -12.11
C ASP A 41 -7.34 -1.51 -11.17
N CYS A 42 -7.76 -1.31 -9.91
CA CYS A 42 -6.93 -0.69 -8.88
C CYS A 42 -5.58 -1.40 -8.70
N MET A 43 -5.57 -2.73 -8.63
CA MET A 43 -4.33 -3.51 -8.50
C MET A 43 -3.44 -3.42 -9.74
N VAL A 44 -4.03 -3.46 -10.94
CA VAL A 44 -3.31 -3.34 -12.21
C VAL A 44 -2.69 -1.95 -12.37
N TYR A 45 -3.43 -0.88 -12.08
CA TYR A 45 -2.89 0.48 -12.15
C TYR A 45 -1.78 0.72 -11.12
N ARG A 46 -1.90 0.19 -9.90
CA ARG A 46 -0.80 0.22 -8.93
C ARG A 46 0.43 -0.54 -9.44
N ALA A 47 0.24 -1.70 -10.08
CA ALA A 47 1.34 -2.42 -10.73
C ALA A 47 2.00 -1.58 -11.83
N TYR A 48 1.24 -0.81 -12.61
CA TYR A 48 1.80 0.12 -13.60
C TYR A 48 2.58 1.28 -12.98
N ILE A 49 2.10 1.85 -11.86
CA ILE A 49 2.85 2.85 -11.08
C ILE A 49 4.19 2.24 -10.61
N ALA A 50 4.18 1.00 -10.14
CA ALA A 50 5.38 0.27 -9.73
C ALA A 50 6.40 0.07 -10.86
N LEU A 51 5.90 -0.15 -12.08
CA LEU A 51 6.69 -0.28 -13.30
C LEU A 51 7.17 1.08 -13.85
N GLY A 52 6.81 2.19 -13.23
CA GLY A 52 7.16 3.55 -13.66
C GLY A 52 6.29 4.11 -14.79
N GLN A 53 5.17 3.45 -15.11
CA GLN A 53 4.27 3.85 -16.21
C GLN A 53 3.18 4.82 -15.72
N TYR A 54 3.58 5.94 -15.12
CA TYR A 54 2.63 6.90 -14.52
C TYR A 54 1.70 7.56 -15.54
N GLN A 55 2.21 7.89 -16.73
CA GLN A 55 1.43 8.57 -17.77
C GLN A 55 0.24 7.75 -18.25
N LEU A 56 0.41 6.42 -18.36
CA LEU A 56 -0.67 5.51 -18.75
C LEU A 56 -1.80 5.54 -17.71
N VAL A 57 -1.46 5.48 -16.42
CA VAL A 57 -2.45 5.50 -15.33
C VAL A 57 -3.22 6.83 -15.32
N VAL A 58 -2.53 7.94 -15.53
CA VAL A 58 -3.16 9.27 -15.57
C VAL A 58 -4.08 9.45 -16.78
N SER A 59 -3.71 8.89 -17.95
CA SER A 59 -4.52 9.00 -19.16
C SER A 59 -5.72 8.06 -19.19
N GLU A 60 -5.58 6.86 -18.64
CA GLU A 60 -6.66 5.86 -18.64
C GLU A 60 -7.73 6.18 -17.59
N ILE A 61 -7.35 6.72 -16.43
CA ILE A 61 -8.30 7.02 -15.36
C ILE A 61 -8.99 8.37 -15.61
N GLN A 62 -10.22 8.30 -16.10
CA GLN A 62 -11.10 9.45 -16.30
C GLN A 62 -11.67 9.96 -14.97
N ASP A 63 -12.06 11.23 -14.90
CA ASP A 63 -12.57 11.86 -13.66
C ASP A 63 -13.94 11.31 -13.21
N ALA A 64 -14.68 10.64 -14.11
CA ALA A 64 -15.91 9.93 -13.80
C ALA A 64 -15.68 8.55 -13.15
N ALA A 65 -14.43 8.10 -13.02
CA ALA A 65 -14.12 6.81 -12.44
C ALA A 65 -14.41 6.76 -10.93
N PRO A 66 -14.69 5.57 -10.38
CA PRO A 66 -14.83 5.35 -8.94
C PRO A 66 -13.73 6.00 -8.11
N THR A 67 -14.08 6.42 -6.89
CA THR A 67 -13.16 7.02 -5.92
C THR A 67 -11.88 6.21 -5.72
N ALA A 68 -11.97 4.88 -5.74
CA ALA A 68 -10.82 3.99 -5.61
C ALA A 68 -9.80 4.18 -6.75
N LEU A 69 -10.27 4.36 -7.99
CA LEU A 69 -9.41 4.63 -9.15
C LEU A 69 -8.89 6.06 -9.13
N GLN A 70 -9.70 7.04 -8.71
CA GLN A 70 -9.22 8.42 -8.51
C GLN A 70 -8.05 8.48 -7.52
N ALA A 71 -8.12 7.70 -6.44
CA ALA A 71 -7.02 7.61 -5.48
C ALA A 71 -5.73 7.09 -6.14
N VAL A 72 -5.81 6.05 -6.97
CA VAL A 72 -4.64 5.51 -7.68
C VAL A 72 -4.08 6.52 -8.69
N LYS A 73 -4.94 7.25 -9.42
CA LYS A 73 -4.52 8.35 -10.29
C LYS A 73 -3.75 9.42 -9.52
N LEU A 74 -4.24 9.79 -8.34
CA LEU A 74 -3.58 10.77 -7.48
C LEU A 74 -2.19 10.28 -7.04
N LEU A 75 -2.05 9.00 -6.71
CA LEU A 75 -0.74 8.41 -6.40
C LEU A 75 0.21 8.46 -7.60
N ALA A 76 -0.30 8.18 -8.81
CA ALA A 76 0.49 8.28 -10.04
C ALA A 76 0.99 9.72 -10.28
N LEU A 77 0.13 10.73 -10.03
CA LEU A 77 0.50 12.16 -10.11
C LEU A 77 1.54 12.56 -9.05
N TYR A 78 1.43 12.01 -7.84
CA TYR A 78 2.42 12.22 -6.80
C TYR A 78 3.79 11.67 -7.22
N MET A 79 3.82 10.45 -7.75
CA MET A 79 5.04 9.78 -8.20
C MET A 79 5.62 10.38 -9.49
N SER A 80 4.80 10.97 -10.36
CA SER A 80 5.27 11.66 -11.58
C SER A 80 5.98 12.99 -11.29
N GLY A 81 5.90 13.50 -10.06
CA GLY A 81 6.58 14.72 -9.61
C GLY A 81 5.64 15.88 -9.28
N GLU A 82 4.32 15.76 -9.49
CA GLU A 82 3.33 16.80 -9.19
C GLU A 82 2.83 16.72 -7.73
N LYS A 83 3.77 16.69 -6.78
CA LYS A 83 3.48 16.43 -5.35
C LYS A 83 2.49 17.41 -4.72
N GLU A 84 2.66 18.71 -4.96
CA GLU A 84 1.83 19.75 -4.36
C GLU A 84 0.36 19.64 -4.76
N LYS A 85 0.11 19.39 -6.06
CA LYS A 85 -1.25 19.19 -6.57
C LYS A 85 -1.86 17.91 -6.01
N ALA A 86 -1.08 16.83 -5.97
CA ALA A 86 -1.55 15.57 -5.41
C ALA A 86 -1.92 15.70 -3.91
N LEU A 87 -1.10 16.40 -3.11
CA LEU A 87 -1.39 16.65 -1.70
C LEU A 87 -2.64 17.51 -1.50
N TYR A 88 -2.82 18.54 -2.32
CA TYR A 88 -4.02 19.39 -2.27
C TYR A 88 -5.29 18.58 -2.56
N SER A 89 -5.29 17.83 -3.68
CA SER A 89 -6.41 16.96 -4.04
C SER A 89 -6.65 15.85 -3.00
N LEU A 90 -5.60 15.34 -2.37
CA LEU A 90 -5.71 14.33 -1.31
C LEU A 90 -6.43 14.91 -0.09
N GLY A 91 -6.04 16.12 0.33
CA GLY A 91 -6.68 16.83 1.44
C GLY A 91 -8.16 17.07 1.19
N GLU A 92 -8.55 17.42 -0.05
CA GLU A 92 -9.94 17.61 -0.44
C GLU A 92 -10.75 16.29 -0.36
N LEU A 93 -10.18 15.19 -0.88
CA LEU A 93 -10.83 13.87 -0.83
C LEU A 93 -10.95 13.33 0.60
N LEU A 94 -9.98 13.63 1.47
CA LEU A 94 -10.01 13.23 2.88
C LEU A 94 -10.95 14.09 3.73
N ALA A 95 -11.27 15.32 3.30
CA ALA A 95 -12.24 16.18 3.97
C ALA A 95 -13.67 15.60 3.88
N ASP A 96 -13.98 14.86 2.82
CA ASP A 96 -15.25 14.17 2.68
C ASP A 96 -15.22 12.80 3.39
N SER A 97 -15.93 12.71 4.52
CA SER A 97 -15.99 11.48 5.33
C SER A 97 -16.60 10.27 4.61
N ALA A 98 -17.46 10.46 3.60
CA ALA A 98 -18.02 9.35 2.83
C ALA A 98 -16.95 8.75 1.91
N ILE A 99 -16.16 9.61 1.28
CA ILE A 99 -15.07 9.24 0.37
C ILE A 99 -13.88 8.68 1.17
N ALA A 100 -13.57 9.27 2.33
CA ALA A 100 -12.53 8.82 3.24
C ALA A 100 -12.80 7.45 3.86
N SER A 101 -13.97 6.84 3.66
CA SER A 101 -14.25 5.46 4.04
C SER A 101 -13.62 4.42 3.12
N ASN A 102 -13.29 4.80 1.89
CA ASN A 102 -12.75 3.89 0.88
C ASN A 102 -11.35 3.39 1.27
N LEU A 103 -11.17 2.08 1.22
CA LEU A 103 -9.91 1.41 1.56
C LEU A 103 -8.74 1.93 0.70
N MET A 104 -8.94 1.99 -0.61
CA MET A 104 -7.88 2.41 -1.55
C MET A 104 -7.43 3.84 -1.31
N LEU A 105 -8.35 4.77 -1.02
CA LEU A 105 -7.98 6.15 -0.70
C LEU A 105 -7.14 6.22 0.58
N ARG A 106 -7.46 5.42 1.59
CA ARG A 106 -6.68 5.36 2.84
C ARG A 106 -5.28 4.78 2.62
N VAL A 107 -5.16 3.74 1.80
CA VAL A 107 -3.86 3.15 1.42
C VAL A 107 -3.01 4.18 0.69
N VAL A 108 -3.58 4.88 -0.29
CA VAL A 108 -2.88 5.95 -1.04
C VAL A 108 -2.50 7.10 -0.11
N ALA A 109 -3.42 7.56 0.74
CA ALA A 109 -3.16 8.63 1.71
C ALA A 109 -2.00 8.25 2.63
N GLY A 110 -2.04 7.05 3.22
CA GLY A 110 -0.97 6.55 4.08
C GLY A 110 0.36 6.47 3.35
N THR A 111 0.37 6.02 2.09
CA THR A 111 1.59 5.95 1.26
C THR A 111 2.18 7.33 1.01
N ILE A 112 1.36 8.30 0.62
CA ILE A 112 1.82 9.69 0.37
C ILE A 112 2.36 10.33 1.66
N TYR A 113 1.64 10.20 2.78
CA TYR A 113 2.11 10.74 4.06
C TYR A 113 3.40 10.07 4.56
N ILE A 114 3.63 8.78 4.27
CA ILE A 114 4.92 8.11 4.53
C ILE A 114 6.04 8.76 3.72
N HIS A 115 5.79 9.10 2.45
CA HIS A 115 6.77 9.78 1.60
C HIS A 115 7.06 11.21 2.07
N GLU A 116 6.07 11.91 2.60
CA GLU A 116 6.22 13.23 3.22
C GLU A 116 6.85 13.17 4.64
N GLN A 117 7.07 11.97 5.19
CA GLN A 117 7.58 11.72 6.55
C GLN A 117 6.62 12.11 7.68
N ASP A 118 5.36 12.39 7.36
CA ASP A 118 4.29 12.72 8.31
C ASP A 118 3.57 11.45 8.81
N TYR A 119 4.30 10.64 9.59
CA TYR A 119 3.81 9.36 10.10
C TYR A 119 2.57 9.47 11.01
N ASN A 120 2.41 10.59 11.73
CA ASN A 120 1.29 10.78 12.65
C ASN A 120 -0.05 10.93 11.92
N GLU A 121 -0.08 11.71 10.83
CA GLU A 121 -1.28 11.85 9.99
C GLU A 121 -1.56 10.55 9.23
N ALA A 122 -0.51 9.87 8.73
CA ALA A 122 -0.66 8.56 8.11
C ALA A 122 -1.41 7.58 9.00
N LEU A 123 -1.01 7.44 10.28
CA LEU A 123 -1.64 6.53 11.25
C LEU A 123 -3.10 6.89 11.55
N LYS A 124 -3.46 8.17 11.59
CA LYS A 124 -4.86 8.58 11.81
C LYS A 124 -5.79 8.03 10.72
N HIS A 125 -5.35 8.05 9.47
CA HIS A 125 -6.14 7.59 8.34
C HIS A 125 -6.10 6.07 8.14
N THR A 126 -5.03 5.40 8.56
CA THR A 126 -4.79 3.96 8.32
C THR A 126 -5.18 3.06 9.49
N HIS A 127 -5.26 3.58 10.72
CA HIS A 127 -5.68 2.79 11.90
C HIS A 127 -7.17 2.44 11.86
N VAL A 128 -7.98 3.22 11.15
CA VAL A 128 -9.41 2.97 10.97
C VAL A 128 -9.58 2.03 9.79
N GLY A 129 -10.07 0.80 10.01
CA GLY A 129 -10.55 -0.04 8.90
C GLY A 129 -10.07 -1.49 8.83
N GLY A 130 -9.30 -2.02 9.80
CA GLY A 130 -9.12 -3.46 10.05
C GLY A 130 -8.62 -4.37 8.90
N ASN A 131 -8.33 -3.83 7.72
CA ASN A 131 -7.91 -4.60 6.56
C ASN A 131 -6.42 -4.96 6.63
N LEU A 132 -6.07 -6.15 6.14
CA LEU A 132 -4.70 -6.66 6.14
C LEU A 132 -3.72 -5.71 5.44
N GLU A 133 -4.11 -5.08 4.32
CA GLU A 133 -3.28 -4.07 3.63
C GLU A 133 -2.97 -2.85 4.52
N LEU A 134 -3.98 -2.30 5.22
CA LEU A 134 -3.78 -1.17 6.12
C LEU A 134 -2.93 -1.57 7.33
N CYS A 135 -3.12 -2.78 7.85
CA CYS A 135 -2.30 -3.29 8.94
C CYS A 135 -0.83 -3.46 8.51
N ALA A 136 -0.57 -3.98 7.31
CA ALA A 136 0.76 -4.08 6.75
C ALA A 136 1.39 -2.68 6.58
N LEU A 137 0.63 -1.71 6.11
CA LEU A 137 1.07 -0.32 5.99
C LEU A 137 1.40 0.30 7.36
N ASN A 138 0.57 0.05 8.37
CA ASN A 138 0.83 0.49 9.76
C ASN A 138 2.13 -0.12 10.31
N VAL A 139 2.39 -1.40 10.07
CA VAL A 139 3.66 -2.04 10.42
C VAL A 139 4.83 -1.27 9.79
N GLN A 140 4.74 -0.95 8.49
CA GLN A 140 5.78 -0.15 7.82
C GLN A 140 5.95 1.23 8.46
N ILE A 141 4.86 1.93 8.79
CA ILE A 141 4.91 3.24 9.46
C ILE A 141 5.60 3.14 10.82
N TYR A 142 5.21 2.19 11.66
CA TYR A 142 5.82 2.00 12.99
C TYR A 142 7.32 1.66 12.92
N LEU A 143 7.72 0.86 11.92
CA LEU A 143 9.13 0.56 11.68
C LEU A 143 9.90 1.82 11.25
N LYS A 144 9.32 2.67 10.39
CA LYS A 144 9.90 3.97 9.99
C LYS A 144 9.98 4.97 11.15
N MET A 145 9.04 4.91 12.10
CA MET A 145 9.08 5.69 13.34
C MET A 145 10.09 5.16 14.37
N HIS A 146 10.86 4.11 14.05
CA HIS A 146 11.78 3.43 14.97
C HIS A 146 11.10 2.86 16.23
N ARG A 147 9.83 2.47 16.11
CA ARG A 147 9.02 1.90 17.21
C ARG A 147 8.61 0.45 16.91
N PRO A 148 9.55 -0.51 16.99
CA PRO A 148 9.27 -1.91 16.65
C PRO A 148 8.23 -2.57 17.58
N GLU A 149 8.09 -2.10 18.82
CA GLU A 149 7.10 -2.62 19.78
C GLU A 149 5.66 -2.49 19.26
N TYR A 150 5.33 -1.35 18.65
CA TYR A 150 4.01 -1.13 18.05
C TYR A 150 3.84 -1.90 16.74
N ALA A 151 4.92 -2.07 15.97
CA ALA A 151 4.92 -2.90 14.77
C ALA A 151 4.65 -4.38 15.11
N GLU A 152 5.25 -4.93 16.18
CA GLU A 152 4.96 -6.28 16.67
C GLU A 152 3.50 -6.45 17.10
N LYS A 153 2.95 -5.45 17.80
CA LYS A 153 1.53 -5.48 18.20
C LYS A 153 0.61 -5.53 16.99
N GLN A 154 0.91 -4.74 15.95
CA GLN A 154 0.14 -4.74 14.72
C GLN A 154 0.31 -6.05 13.94
N LEU A 155 1.52 -6.63 13.93
CA LEU A 155 1.77 -7.93 13.32
C LEU A 155 0.95 -9.04 13.99
N ARG A 156 0.85 -9.05 15.33
CA ARG A 156 -0.02 -10.02 16.03
C ARG A 156 -1.47 -9.88 15.63
N ALA A 157 -1.96 -8.65 15.49
CA ALA A 157 -3.32 -8.42 14.99
C ALA A 157 -3.50 -8.94 13.55
N MET A 158 -2.48 -8.88 12.69
CA MET A 158 -2.52 -9.50 11.36
C MET A 158 -2.55 -11.02 11.42
N GLN A 159 -1.75 -11.63 12.30
CA GLN A 159 -1.71 -13.07 12.52
C GLN A 159 -3.04 -13.61 13.08
N GLU A 160 -3.71 -12.85 13.93
CA GLU A 160 -5.05 -13.18 14.44
C GLU A 160 -6.12 -13.17 13.33
N ILE A 161 -5.94 -12.35 12.28
CA ILE A 161 -6.84 -12.33 11.12
C ILE A 161 -6.52 -13.50 10.20
N ASP A 162 -5.27 -13.60 9.74
CA ASP A 162 -4.79 -14.64 8.83
C ASP A 162 -3.25 -14.76 8.89
N GLU A 163 -2.76 -15.83 9.53
CA GLU A 163 -1.33 -16.12 9.69
C GLU A 163 -0.65 -16.55 8.38
N ASP A 164 -1.38 -17.24 7.50
CA ASP A 164 -0.85 -17.79 6.25
C ASP A 164 -0.91 -16.78 5.10
N HIS A 165 -1.60 -15.65 5.29
CA HIS A 165 -1.67 -14.58 4.31
C HIS A 165 -0.28 -14.04 3.96
N THR A 166 -0.02 -13.80 2.68
CA THR A 166 1.30 -13.36 2.19
C THR A 166 1.73 -12.02 2.77
N LEU A 167 0.78 -11.07 2.94
CA LEU A 167 1.03 -9.82 3.68
C LEU A 167 1.48 -10.03 5.12
N THR A 168 0.90 -10.99 5.85
CA THR A 168 1.27 -11.28 7.24
C THR A 168 2.69 -11.85 7.30
N GLN A 169 3.03 -12.75 6.39
CA GLN A 169 4.38 -13.29 6.28
C GLN A 169 5.42 -12.23 5.88
N LEU A 170 5.06 -11.31 4.97
CA LEU A 170 5.91 -10.17 4.62
C LEU A 170 6.11 -9.21 5.80
N ALA A 171 5.04 -8.88 6.53
CA ALA A 171 5.12 -8.04 7.73
C ALA A 171 6.00 -8.70 8.81
N ASN A 172 5.89 -10.01 9.00
CA ASN A 172 6.74 -10.78 9.90
C ASN A 172 8.21 -10.68 9.49
N ALA A 173 8.51 -10.83 8.20
CA ALA A 173 9.87 -10.66 7.68
C ALA A 173 10.42 -9.24 7.93
N TRP A 174 9.63 -8.18 7.73
CA TRP A 174 10.05 -6.80 7.98
C TRP A 174 10.36 -6.53 9.46
N VAL A 175 9.49 -6.99 10.36
CA VAL A 175 9.68 -6.83 11.81
C VAL A 175 10.93 -7.58 12.26
N ASN A 176 11.10 -8.83 11.82
CA ASN A 176 12.30 -9.61 12.14
C ASN A 176 13.59 -8.94 11.62
N LEU A 177 13.59 -8.42 10.40
CA LEU A 177 14.72 -7.68 9.85
C LEU A 177 15.05 -6.43 10.67
N ALA A 178 14.03 -5.68 11.09
CA ALA A 178 14.24 -4.50 11.93
C ALA A 178 14.84 -4.86 13.31
N LEU A 179 14.34 -5.92 13.95
CA LEU A 179 14.83 -6.39 15.24
C LEU A 179 16.26 -6.93 15.17
N VAL A 180 16.60 -7.70 14.13
CA VAL A 180 17.96 -8.21 13.91
C VAL A 180 18.93 -7.05 13.67
N ARG A 181 18.52 -6.03 12.89
CA ARG A 181 19.33 -4.82 12.68
C ARG A 181 19.51 -4.00 13.95
N CYS A 182 18.49 -3.90 14.82
CA CYS A 182 18.63 -3.26 16.13
C CYS A 182 19.65 -3.98 17.04
N LYS A 183 19.73 -5.31 16.97
CA LYS A 183 20.75 -6.08 17.71
C LYS A 183 22.18 -5.85 17.20
N PHE A 184 22.37 -5.65 15.89
CA PHE A 184 23.68 -5.38 15.29
C PHE A 184 24.10 -3.89 15.35
N CYS A 185 23.16 -2.94 15.30
CA CYS A 185 23.46 -1.51 15.36
C CYS A 185 23.96 -1.02 16.73
N LEU A 186 23.86 -1.83 17.79
CA LEU A 186 24.57 -1.57 19.06
C LEU A 186 26.11 -1.60 18.91
N GLY A 187 26.65 -2.02 17.75
CA GLY A 187 28.08 -2.02 17.44
C GLY A 187 28.54 -1.08 16.31
N ALA A 188 27.65 -0.39 15.60
CA ALA A 188 28.07 0.47 14.48
C ALA A 188 27.09 1.64 14.27
N SER A 189 27.44 2.79 14.84
CA SER A 189 26.98 4.09 14.37
C SER A 189 27.41 4.24 12.90
N THR A 190 26.55 4.80 12.03
CA THR A 190 26.77 5.01 10.58
C THR A 190 26.45 3.83 9.66
N LEU A 191 25.16 3.52 9.54
CA LEU A 191 24.61 3.18 8.23
C LEU A 191 23.33 3.98 8.06
N GLN A 192 23.45 5.04 7.26
CA GLN A 192 22.31 5.72 6.65
C GLN A 192 21.34 4.65 6.19
N LEU A 193 20.09 4.78 6.62
CA LEU A 193 18.94 4.07 6.07
C LEU A 193 18.98 4.28 4.56
N THR A 194 19.59 3.36 3.80
CA THR A 194 19.50 3.39 2.35
C THR A 194 18.01 3.29 2.05
N PRO A 195 17.43 4.31 1.39
CA PRO A 195 16.01 4.30 1.03
C PRO A 195 15.68 3.05 0.22
N ASP A 196 16.65 2.48 -0.49
CA ASP A 196 16.50 1.45 -1.51
C ASP A 196 16.05 0.07 -0.99
N CYS A 197 16.38 -0.32 0.25
CA CYS A 197 15.88 -1.60 0.79
C CYS A 197 14.41 -1.53 1.21
N PHE A 198 13.91 -0.34 1.54
CA PHE A 198 12.48 -0.09 1.73
C PHE A 198 11.81 0.41 0.45
N GLY A 199 12.58 0.94 -0.51
CA GLY A 199 12.08 1.61 -1.72
C GLY A 199 11.43 0.65 -2.71
N TYR A 200 11.83 -0.62 -2.72
CA TYR A 200 11.17 -1.64 -3.53
C TYR A 200 9.83 -2.13 -2.95
N PHE A 201 9.53 -1.83 -1.69
CA PHE A 201 8.34 -2.33 -0.97
C PHE A 201 7.49 -1.24 -0.33
N SER A 202 7.92 0.02 -0.39
CA SER A 202 7.07 1.20 -0.22
C SER A 202 6.10 1.15 -1.36
N VAL A 203 4.96 0.56 -1.06
CA VAL A 203 4.00 0.03 -2.02
C VAL A 203 3.64 1.12 -3.03
N SER A 204 3.58 0.73 -4.29
CA SER A 204 2.79 1.46 -5.28
C SER A 204 1.33 1.59 -4.87
#